data_AF-A0A1Y5K287-F1
#
_entry.id   AF-A0A1Y5K287-F1
#
_cell.length_a   1.000
_cell.length_b   1.000
_cell.length_c   1.000
_cell.angle_alpha   90.00
_cell.angle_beta   90.00
_cell.angle_gamma   90.00
#
_symmetry.space_group_name_H-M   'P 1'
#
loop_
_entity.id
_entity.type
_entity.pdbx_description
1 polymer ?
#
loop_
_entity_poly.entity_id
_entity_poly.type
_entity_poly.pdbx_seq_one_letter_code
_entity_poly.pdbx_strand_id
1 'polypeptide(L)' 'MELLSDDLLIDTYFAAIEYKLEPDFIRMLAIEVKRRGVDIAAHANRRQPA' A
#
# COMPACT_ATOMS: atom_id res chain seq x y z
N MET A 1 -1.06 -3.57 11.74
CA MET A 1 -0.14 -3.28 10.61
C MET A 1 1.15 -2.59 11.04
N GLU A 2 1.31 -2.20 12.31
CA GLU A 2 2.47 -1.40 12.79
C GLU A 2 3.85 -2.02 12.53
N LEU A 3 3.92 -3.33 12.28
CA LEU A 3 5.15 -4.06 11.96
C LEU A 3 5.50 -4.09 10.46
N LEU A 4 4.58 -3.71 9.56
CA LEU A 4 4.88 -3.59 8.13
C LEU A 4 5.72 -2.32 7.93
N SER A 5 6.81 -2.43 7.16
CA SER A 5 7.47 -1.25 6.61
C SER A 5 6.51 -0.50 5.67
N ASP A 6 6.75 0.78 5.47
CA ASP A 6 5.93 1.61 4.59
C ASP A 6 5.95 1.09 3.14
N ASP A 7 7.11 0.60 2.70
CA ASP A 7 7.27 -0.03 1.40
C ASP A 7 6.37 -1.29 1.29
N LEU A 8 6.44 -2.21 2.26
CA LEU A 8 5.63 -3.43 2.24
C LEU A 8 4.13 -3.16 2.40
N LEU A 9 3.75 -2.11 3.13
CA LEU A 9 2.36 -1.68 3.27
C LEU A 9 1.78 -1.22 1.91
N ILE A 10 2.53 -0.40 1.18
CA ILE A 10 2.11 0.08 -0.16
C ILE A 10 2.02 -1.10 -1.14
N ASP A 11 3.01 -1.98 -1.10
CA ASP A 11 3.07 -3.17 -1.94
C ASP A 11 1.85 -4.06 -1.74
N THR A 12 1.49 -4.29 -0.47
CA THR A 12 0.32 -5.07 -0.08
C THR A 12 -0.99 -4.38 -0.50
N TYR A 13 -1.06 -3.05 -0.39
CA TYR A 13 -2.22 -2.28 -0.85
C TYR A 13 -2.48 -2.46 -2.34
N PHE A 14 -1.44 -2.32 -3.18
CA PHE A 14 -1.60 -2.51 -4.62
C PHE A 14 -1.90 -3.96 -5.00
N ALA A 15 -1.22 -4.93 -4.38
CA ALA A 15 -1.51 -6.35 -4.61
C ALA A 15 -2.97 -6.68 -4.22
N ALA A 16 -3.47 -6.14 -3.12
CA ALA A 16 -4.85 -6.36 -2.69
C ALA A 16 -5.88 -5.85 -3.71
N ILE A 17 -5.60 -4.71 -4.37
CA ILE A 17 -6.42 -4.18 -5.46
C ILE A 17 -6.32 -5.08 -6.70
N GLU A 18 -5.10 -5.46 -7.10
CA GLU A 18 -4.84 -6.28 -8.29
C GLU A 18 -5.55 -7.63 -8.21
N TYR A 19 -5.43 -8.31 -7.07
CA TYR A 19 -6.07 -9.60 -6.82
C TYR A 19 -7.55 -9.49 -6.43
N LYS A 20 -8.13 -8.29 -6.40
CA LYS A 20 -9.54 -8.03 -6.07
C LYS A 20 -9.94 -8.66 -4.73
N LEU A 21 -9.11 -8.46 -3.71
CA LEU A 21 -9.39 -8.94 -2.36
C LEU A 21 -10.59 -8.21 -1.74
N GLU A 22 -11.02 -8.69 -0.57
CA GLU A 22 -12.18 -8.15 0.14
C GLU A 22 -12.11 -6.61 0.30
N PRO A 23 -13.19 -5.88 -0.06
CA PRO A 23 -13.20 -4.42 -0.02
C PRO A 23 -12.84 -3.83 1.35
N ASP A 24 -13.23 -4.48 2.44
CA ASP A 24 -12.92 -4.03 3.80
C ASP A 24 -11.43 -4.18 4.13
N PHE A 25 -10.76 -5.20 3.58
CA PHE A 25 -9.32 -5.37 3.70
C PHE A 25 -8.57 -4.26 2.95
N ILE A 26 -8.99 -3.97 1.71
CA ILE A 26 -8.42 -2.87 0.91
C ILE A 26 -8.64 -1.52 1.64
N ARG A 27 -9.82 -1.31 2.22
CA ARG A 27 -10.14 -0.10 2.98
C ARG A 27 -9.25 0.05 4.22
N MET A 28 -9.02 -1.03 4.96
CA MET A 28 -8.12 -1.03 6.11
C MET A 28 -6.70 -0.63 5.70
N LEU A 29 -6.17 -1.18 4.60
CA LEU A 29 -4.86 -0.81 4.05
C LEU A 29 -4.80 0.67 3.67
N ALA A 30 -5.83 1.19 2.99
CA ALA A 30 -5.91 2.59 2.59
C ALA A 30 -5.93 3.55 3.79
N ILE A 31 -6.65 3.18 4.86
CA ILE A 31 -6.68 3.96 6.11
C ILE A 31 -5.28 4.00 6.73
N GLU A 32 -4.58 2.87 6.77
CA GLU A 32 -3.23 2.80 7.35
C GLU A 32 -2.20 3.59 6.54
N VAL A 33 -2.23 3.50 5.21
CA VAL A 33 -1.37 4.30 4.32
C VAL A 33 -1.59 5.80 4.57
N LYS A 34 -2.85 6.23 4.66
CA LYS A 34 -3.20 7.62 4.97
C LYS A 34 -2.74 8.03 6.38
N ARG A 35 -2.90 7.16 7.38
CA ARG A 35 -2.53 7.43 8.78
C ARG A 35 -1.03 7.70 8.93
N ARG A 36 -0.21 6.97 8.18
CA ARG A 36 1.26 7.11 8.20
C ARG A 36 1.79 8.25 7.33
N GLY A 37 0.95 8.81 6.46
CA GLY A 37 1.36 9.87 5.54
C GLY A 37 2.35 9.38 4.48
N VAL A 38 2.33 8.09 4.13
CA VAL A 38 3.26 7.55 3.13
C VAL A 38 2.84 8.04 1.74
N ASP A 39 3.80 8.62 1.02
CA ASP A 39 3.57 9.06 -0.35
C ASP A 39 3.58 7.87 -1.32
N ILE A 40 2.37 7.47 -1.74
CA ILE A 40 2.13 6.40 -2.71
C ILE A 40 2.78 6.74 -4.08
N ALA A 41 2.75 8.01 -4.51
CA ALA A 41 3.28 8.42 -5.80
C ALA A 41 4.82 8.35 -5.81
N ALA A 42 5.46 8.77 -4.72
CA ALA A 42 6.90 8.60 -4.54
C ALA A 42 7.32 7.12 -4.49
N HIS A 43 6.43 6.22 -4.07
CA HIS A 43 6.70 4.79 -4.02
C HIS A 43 6.55 4.11 -5.39
N ALA A 44 5.54 4.50 -6.16
CA ALA A 44 5.34 4.00 -7.54
C ALA A 44 6.54 4.32 -8.45
N ASN A 45 7.13 5.51 -8.31
CA ASN A 45 8.30 5.93 -9.08
C ASN A 45 9.57 5.13 -8.73
N ARG A 46 9.67 4.59 -7.52
CA ARG A 46 10.82 3.76 -7.08
C ARG A 46 10.77 2.32 -7.61
N ARG A 47 9.60 1.84 -8.04
CA ARG A 47 9.37 0.46 -8.50
C ARG A 47 9.59 0.25 -10.00
N GLN A 48 9.95 1.30 -10.75
CA GLN A 48 10.39 1.14 -12.14
C GLN A 48 11.89 0.82 -12.16
N PRO A 49 12.32 -0.39 -12.53
CA PRO A 49 13.70 -0.60 -12.94
C PRO A 49 13.92 0.16 -14.27
N ALA A 50 15.11 0.78 -14.38
CA ALA A 50 15.60 1.38 -15.61
C ALA A 50 15.69 0.38 -16.77
#